data_AF-A0A235CFS5-F1
#
_entry.id   AF-A0A235CFS5-F1
#
_cell.length_a   1.000
_cell.length_b   1.000
_cell.length_c   1.000
_cell.angle_alpha   90.00
_cell.angle_beta   90.00
_cell.angle_gamma   90.00
#
_symmetry.space_group_name_H-M   'P 1'
#
loop_
_entity.id
_entity.type
_entity.pdbx_description
1 polymer ?
#
loop_
_entity_poly.entity_id
_entity_poly.type
_entity_poly.pdbx_seq_one_letter_code
_entity_poly.pdbx_strand_id
1 'polypeptide(L)' 'MTRNEAETLRQACLDAALNAYEEGGLLGLCQQGRFELAMEAIGRLDLAPFVEPGSISPGDNPQGESSL' A
#
# COMPACT_ATOMS: atom_id res chain seq x y z
N MET A 1 -12.02 11.42 -3.12
CA MET A 1 -12.43 10.04 -2.77
C MET A 1 -13.94 9.84 -2.81
N THR A 2 -14.44 9.22 -3.89
CA THR A 2 -15.85 8.84 -4.10
C THR A 2 -16.14 7.42 -3.58
N ARG A 3 -17.42 7.04 -3.45
CA ARG A 3 -17.81 5.67 -3.04
C ARG A 3 -17.25 4.59 -3.98
N ASN A 4 -17.25 4.87 -5.29
CA ASN A 4 -16.74 3.95 -6.30
C ASN A 4 -15.21 3.76 -6.19
N GLU A 5 -14.47 4.85 -5.95
CA GLU A 5 -13.03 4.79 -5.65
C GLU A 5 -12.73 3.97 -4.39
N ALA A 6 -13.54 4.10 -3.34
CA ALA A 6 -13.38 3.32 -2.12
C ALA A 6 -13.65 1.82 -2.32
N GLU A 7 -14.65 1.48 -3.12
CA GLU A 7 -14.93 0.08 -3.49
C GLU A 7 -13.82 -0.49 -4.37
N THR A 8 -13.28 0.30 -5.31
CA THR A 8 -12.14 -0.07 -6.15
C THR A 8 -10.89 -0.30 -5.33
N LEU A 9 -10.56 0.61 -4.40
CA LEU A 9 -9.40 0.46 -3.52
C LEU A 9 -9.54 -0.78 -2.63
N ARG A 10 -10.75 -1.01 -2.08
CA ARG A 10 -11.00 -2.23 -1.28
C ARG A 10 -10.74 -3.49 -2.10
N GLN A 11 -11.22 -3.54 -3.34
CA GLN A 11 -11.00 -4.70 -4.21
C GLN A 11 -9.51 -4.89 -4.49
N ALA A 12 -8.78 -3.82 -4.79
CA ALA A 12 -7.33 -3.88 -5.01
C ALA A 12 -6.57 -4.44 -3.79
N CYS A 13 -6.95 -4.04 -2.57
CA CYS A 13 -6.38 -4.61 -1.34
C CYS A 13 -6.65 -6.11 -1.21
N LEU A 14 -7.87 -6.57 -1.50
CA LEU A 14 -8.23 -7.98 -1.42
C LEU A 14 -7.47 -8.80 -2.46
N ASP A 15 -7.40 -8.33 -3.69
CA ASP A 15 -6.72 -9.02 -4.79
C ASP A 15 -5.21 -9.13 -4.51
N ALA A 16 -4.57 -8.05 -4.06
CA ALA A 16 -3.15 -8.05 -3.69
C ALA A 16 -2.85 -9.06 -2.57
N ALA A 17 -3.69 -9.08 -1.52
CA ALA A 17 -3.52 -9.99 -0.40
C ALA A 17 -3.70 -11.46 -0.80
N LEU A 18 -4.74 -11.78 -1.58
CA LEU A 18 -5.03 -13.14 -2.02
C LEU A 18 -3.91 -13.67 -2.93
N ASN A 19 -3.51 -12.90 -3.94
CA ASN A 19 -2.46 -13.30 -4.87
C ASN A 19 -1.14 -13.58 -4.14
N ALA A 20 -0.73 -12.68 -3.23
CA ALA A 20 0.51 -12.84 -2.46
C ALA A 20 0.44 -14.00 -1.46
N TYR A 21 -0.72 -14.26 -0.86
CA TYR A 21 -0.90 -15.41 0.04
C TYR A 21 -0.79 -16.74 -0.71
N GLU A 22 -1.40 -16.83 -1.89
CA GLU A 22 -1.33 -17.99 -2.79
C GLU A 22 0.09 -18.20 -3.33
N GLU A 23 0.74 -17.13 -3.79
CA GLU A 23 2.14 -17.15 -4.21
C GLU A 23 3.06 -17.64 -3.08
N GLY A 24 2.89 -17.11 -1.87
CA GLY A 24 3.63 -17.59 -0.69
C GLY A 24 3.41 -19.08 -0.43
N GLY A 25 2.23 -19.62 -0.78
CA GLY A 25 1.97 -21.05 -0.75
C GLY A 25 2.76 -21.84 -1.80
N LEU A 26 2.85 -21.33 -3.03
CA LEU A 26 3.66 -21.91 -4.10
C LEU A 26 5.16 -21.88 -3.76
N LEU A 27 5.61 -20.84 -3.06
CA LEU A 27 6.99 -20.68 -2.57
C LEU A 27 7.30 -21.53 -1.33
N GLY A 28 6.32 -22.24 -0.78
CA GLY A 28 6.52 -23.12 0.38
C GLY A 28 6.58 -22.38 1.73
N LEU A 29 6.13 -21.13 1.80
CA LEU A 29 6.09 -20.38 3.06
C LEU A 29 5.08 -21.01 4.03
N CYS A 30 5.39 -20.92 5.32
CA CYS A 30 4.45 -21.22 6.39
C CYS A 30 3.31 -20.18 6.43
N GLN A 31 2.25 -20.44 7.21
CA GLN A 31 1.09 -19.54 7.26
C GLN A 31 1.45 -18.10 7.65
N GLN A 32 2.36 -17.91 8.60
CA GLN A 32 2.84 -16.58 8.98
C GLN A 32 3.58 -15.90 7.83
N GLY A 33 4.48 -16.60 7.15
CA GLY A 33 5.22 -16.04 6.02
C GLY A 33 4.28 -15.64 4.87
N ARG A 34 3.22 -16.41 4.61
CA ARG A 34 2.18 -16.04 3.64
C ARG A 34 1.40 -14.80 4.06
N PHE A 35 1.10 -14.67 5.36
CA PHE A 35 0.42 -13.50 5.90
C PHE A 35 1.29 -12.24 5.80
N GLU A 36 2.57 -12.34 6.15
CA GLU A 36 3.53 -11.23 6.03
C GLU A 36 3.66 -10.77 4.58
N LEU A 37 3.76 -11.72 3.63
CA LEU A 37 3.83 -11.42 2.20
C LEU A 37 2.55 -10.74 1.69
N ALA A 38 1.37 -11.17 2.15
CA ALA A 38 0.10 -10.52 1.80
C ALA A 38 -0.01 -9.08 2.34
N MET A 39 0.46 -8.83 3.56
CA MET A 39 0.49 -7.48 4.14
C MET A 39 1.48 -6.56 3.42
N GLU A 40 2.65 -7.09 3.04
CA GLU A 40 3.63 -6.38 2.22
C GLU A 40 3.06 -6.01 0.85
N ALA A 41 2.32 -6.93 0.21
CA ALA A 41 1.67 -6.68 -1.08
C ALA A 41 0.61 -5.57 -1.00
N ILE A 42 -0.23 -5.57 0.04
CA ILE A 42 -1.19 -4.46 0.28
C ILE A 42 -0.43 -3.13 0.45
N GLY A 43 0.65 -3.12 1.23
CA GLY A 43 1.45 -1.92 1.49
C GLY A 43 2.15 -1.35 0.25
N ARG A 44 2.29 -2.13 -0.82
CA ARG A 44 2.89 -1.74 -2.10
C ARG A 44 1.89 -1.24 -3.13
N LEU A 45 0.59 -1.22 -2.82
CA LEU A 45 -0.42 -0.71 -3.75
C LEU A 45 -0.15 0.76 -4.10
N ASP A 46 -0.24 1.08 -5.39
CA ASP A 46 -0.17 2.46 -5.84
C ASP A 46 -1.47 3.19 -5.49
N LEU A 47 -1.36 4.13 -4.55
CA LEU A 47 -2.48 4.94 -4.09
C LEU A 47 -2.60 6.27 -4.83
N ALA A 48 -1.64 6.63 -5.71
CA ALA A 48 -1.66 7.89 -6.44
C ALA A 48 -2.99 8.16 -7.19
N PRO A 49 -3.69 7.16 -7.76
CA PRO A 49 -4.99 7.37 -8.39
C PRO A 49 -6.13 7.77 -7.44
N PHE A 50 -5.97 7.54 -6.13
CA PHE A 50 -7.01 7.77 -5.11
C PHE A 50 -6.72 9.00 -4.23
N VAL A 51 -5.54 9.62 -4.36
CA VAL A 51 -5.12 10.79 -3.59
C VAL A 51 -5.38 12.04 -4.43
N GLU A 52 -6.11 13.00 -3.87
CA GLU A 52 -6.30 14.30 -4.52
C GLU A 52 -4.94 15.02 -4.59
N PRO A 53 -4.56 15.62 -5.74
CA PRO A 53 -3.25 16.25 -5.93
C PRO A 53 -2.97 17.50 -5.07
N GLY A 54 -3.78 17.76 -4.03
CA GLY A 54 -3.67 18.91 -3.13
C GLY A 54 -3.53 18.56 -1.64
N SER A 55 -3.43 17.29 -1.24
CA SER A 55 -3.34 16.91 0.17
C SER A 55 -1.91 16.89 0.75
N ILE A 56 -0.96 17.61 0.13
CA ILE A 56 0.31 17.92 0.79
C ILE A 56 0.00 19.00 1.83
N SER A 57 -0.12 18.59 3.09
CA SER A 57 -0.16 19.54 4.21
C SER A 57 1.15 20.34 4.21
N PRO A 58 1.15 21.70 4.28
CA PRO A 58 2.37 22.54 4.26
C PRO A 58 3.32 22.36 5.47
N GLY A 59 3.28 21.23 6.17
CA GLY A 59 3.99 20.99 7.43
C GLY A 59 5.22 20.09 7.34
N ASP A 60 5.48 19.42 6.22
CA ASP A 60 6.69 18.60 6.06
C ASP A 60 7.82 19.49 5.52
N ASN A 61 8.47 20.20 6.43
CA ASN A 61 9.57 21.11 6.13
C ASN A 61 10.91 20.37 6.29
N PRO A 62 11.60 19.99 5.19
CA PRO A 62 12.98 19.55 5.27
C PRO A 62 13.90 20.78 5.29
N GLN A 63 13.98 21.48 6.43
CA GLN A 63 15.09 22.41 6.66
C GLN A 63 16.23 21.65 7.33
N GLY A 64 16.98 20.94 6.49
CA GLY A 64 18.42 20.85 6.71
C GLY A 64 19.00 22.24 6.44
N GLU A 65 19.19 23.03 7.49
CA GLU A 65 20.09 24.17 7.43
C GLU A 65 21.48 23.67 7.81
N SER A 66 22.26 23.31 6.79
CA SER A 66 23.70 23.40 6.84
C SER A 66 24.07 24.81 6.41
N SER A 67 24.59 25.64 7.32
CA SER A 67 25.50 26.74 6.97
C SER A 67 26.16 27.37 8.21
N LEU A 68 27.48 27.19 8.28
CA LEU A 68 28.55 27.96 8.95
C LEU A 68 28.67 27.91 10.48
#